data_AF-A0A0F9ZSM7-F1
#
_entry.id   AF-A0A0F9ZSM7-F1
#
_cell.length_a   1.000
_cell.length_b   1.000
_cell.length_c   1.000
_cell.angle_alpha   90.00
_cell.angle_beta   90.00
_cell.angle_gamma   90.00
#
_symmetry.space_group_name_H-M   'P 1'
#
loop_
_entity.id
_entity.type
_entity.pdbx_description
1 polymer ?
#
loop_
_entity_poly.entity_id
_entity_poly.type
_entity_poly.pdbx_seq_one_letter_code
_entity_poly.pdbx_strand_id
1 'polypeptide(L)'
;MKNYFVYFIFFLAFLERTAFDLGPNFELVTLAMVLSAFYLNPKYSLLFTSLLLIISDLLIGNTNIFIFTWSGFLIPVLFIKRFKNLKINNIFSGTFVGISSNLFFFIWTNFGVWALDSWGMYPKTLNGLLSSYVNGIPFLKYQLVSTIFFVPLGFLIYEICFNNLLIKSRYFVSAVYKKIYLFAKY
;
A
#
# COMPACT_ATOMS: atom_id res chain seq x y z
N MET A 1 13.98 -9.73 -13.75
CA MET A 1 13.45 -10.65 -12.71
C MET A 1 12.75 -9.89 -11.60
N LYS A 2 13.46 -9.07 -10.79
CA LYS A 2 12.85 -8.35 -9.65
C LYS A 2 11.65 -7.45 -10.00
N ASN A 3 11.75 -6.71 -11.10
CA ASN A 3 10.67 -5.80 -11.51
C ASN A 3 9.41 -6.53 -11.97
N TYR A 4 9.52 -7.76 -12.49
CA TYR A 4 8.36 -8.54 -12.94
C TYR A 4 7.43 -8.91 -11.79
N PHE A 5 7.95 -9.13 -10.59
CA PHE A 5 7.11 -9.35 -9.42
C PHE A 5 6.25 -8.14 -9.12
N VAL A 6 6.83 -6.93 -9.16
CA VAL A 6 6.08 -5.70 -8.92
C VAL A 6 5.00 -5.49 -9.99
N TYR A 7 5.30 -5.77 -11.27
CA TYR A 7 4.31 -5.69 -12.35
C TYR A 7 3.19 -6.74 -12.19
N PHE A 8 3.54 -7.95 -11.72
CA PHE A 8 2.56 -8.99 -11.42
C PHE A 8 1.62 -8.57 -10.27
N ILE A 9 2.14 -7.91 -9.23
CA ILE A 9 1.29 -7.36 -8.16
C ILE A 9 0.33 -6.28 -8.70
N PHE A 10 0.78 -5.41 -9.62
CA PHE A 10 -0.12 -4.47 -10.29
C PHE A 10 -1.21 -5.17 -11.11
N PHE A 11 -0.86 -6.26 -11.80
CA PHE A 11 -1.83 -7.06 -12.53
C PHE A 11 -2.86 -7.71 -11.59
N LEU A 12 -2.42 -8.27 -10.46
CA LEU A 12 -3.34 -8.82 -9.45
C LEU A 12 -4.24 -7.73 -8.85
N ALA A 13 -3.70 -6.55 -8.55
CA ALA A 13 -4.50 -5.44 -8.05
C ALA A 13 -5.50 -4.91 -9.08
N PHE A 14 -5.17 -4.96 -10.36
CA PHE A 14 -6.10 -4.67 -11.43
C PHE A 14 -7.23 -5.72 -11.51
N LEU A 15 -6.90 -7.02 -11.43
CA LEU A 15 -7.90 -8.09 -11.46
C LEU A 15 -8.81 -8.09 -10.22
N GLU A 16 -8.27 -7.84 -9.04
CA GLU A 16 -9.06 -7.67 -7.82
C GLU A 16 -10.00 -6.47 -7.91
N ARG A 17 -9.61 -5.42 -8.64
CA ARG A 17 -10.52 -4.30 -8.84
C ARG A 17 -11.61 -4.58 -9.88
N THR A 18 -11.35 -5.39 -10.91
CA THR A 18 -12.19 -5.48 -12.13
C THR A 18 -12.89 -6.82 -12.35
N ALA A 19 -12.33 -7.93 -11.86
CA ALA A 19 -12.77 -9.28 -12.20
C ALA A 19 -13.29 -10.06 -10.99
N PHE A 20 -12.73 -9.87 -9.80
CA PHE A 20 -13.17 -10.54 -8.57
C PHE A 20 -12.97 -9.64 -7.35
N ASP A 21 -13.84 -9.72 -6.35
CA ASP A 21 -13.71 -8.92 -5.13
C ASP A 21 -13.23 -9.81 -3.96
N LEU A 22 -12.16 -9.41 -3.28
CA LEU A 22 -11.65 -10.10 -2.08
C LEU A 22 -12.49 -9.81 -0.83
N GLY A 23 -13.42 -8.87 -0.92
CA GLY A 23 -14.34 -8.47 0.14
C GLY A 23 -14.37 -6.94 0.29
N PRO A 24 -15.29 -6.41 1.10
CA PRO A 24 -15.53 -4.97 1.18
C PRO A 24 -14.25 -4.18 1.48
N ASN A 25 -13.74 -3.42 0.51
CA ASN A 25 -12.53 -2.59 0.62
C ASN A 25 -11.22 -3.35 0.94
N PHE A 26 -11.16 -4.64 0.62
CA PHE A 26 -9.93 -5.42 0.65
C PHE A 26 -9.12 -5.19 -0.64
N GLU A 27 -8.35 -4.11 -0.67
CA GLU A 27 -7.65 -3.70 -1.89
C GLU A 27 -6.18 -4.13 -1.95
N LEU A 28 -5.73 -4.54 -3.13
CA LEU A 28 -4.30 -4.81 -3.41
C LEU A 28 -3.57 -3.58 -3.97
N VAL A 29 -4.29 -2.51 -4.30
CA VAL A 29 -3.73 -1.26 -4.86
C VAL A 29 -2.69 -0.64 -3.94
N THR A 30 -2.96 -0.60 -2.64
CA THR A 30 -2.02 -0.06 -1.64
C THR A 30 -0.73 -0.89 -1.57
N LEU A 31 -0.81 -2.22 -1.63
CA LEU A 31 0.38 -3.07 -1.74
C LEU A 31 1.17 -2.75 -3.03
N ALA A 32 0.52 -2.74 -4.19
CA ALA A 32 1.18 -2.49 -5.47
C ALA A 32 1.90 -1.13 -5.47
N MET A 33 1.21 -0.10 -4.99
CA MET A 33 1.71 1.26 -4.86
C MET A 33 2.93 1.34 -3.93
N VAL A 34 2.83 0.84 -2.70
CA VAL A 34 3.91 0.93 -1.71
C VAL A 34 5.11 0.09 -2.13
N LEU A 35 4.89 -1.16 -2.55
CA LEU A 35 5.96 -2.06 -2.96
C LEU A 35 6.74 -1.50 -4.16
N SER A 36 6.02 -0.95 -5.15
CA SER A 36 6.64 -0.33 -6.32
C SER A 36 7.41 0.94 -5.98
N ALA A 37 6.94 1.76 -5.04
CA ALA A 37 7.66 2.96 -4.61
C ALA A 37 8.98 2.63 -3.88
N PHE A 38 9.07 1.48 -3.21
CA PHE A 38 10.29 1.01 -2.54
C PHE A 38 11.29 0.41 -3.52
N TYR A 39 10.83 -0.39 -4.48
CA TYR A 39 11.70 -1.22 -5.33
C TYR A 39 11.86 -0.74 -6.77
N LEU A 40 10.97 0.11 -7.28
CA LEU A 40 11.09 0.77 -8.59
C LEU A 40 11.46 2.25 -8.43
N ASN A 41 11.74 2.91 -9.55
CA ASN A 41 11.77 4.37 -9.57
C ASN A 41 10.35 4.90 -9.31
N PRO A 42 10.13 5.87 -8.41
CA PRO A 42 8.80 6.40 -8.13
C PRO A 42 8.08 7.04 -9.30
N LYS A 43 8.79 7.45 -10.36
CA LYS A 43 8.12 7.83 -11.62
C LYS A 43 7.28 6.66 -12.16
N TYR A 44 7.79 5.43 -12.06
CA TYR A 44 7.06 4.23 -12.44
C TYR A 44 5.96 3.87 -11.44
N SER A 45 6.21 4.00 -10.14
CA SER A 45 5.16 3.77 -9.12
C SER A 45 3.96 4.69 -9.38
N LEU A 46 4.22 5.99 -9.58
CA LEU A 46 3.18 6.96 -9.91
C LEU A 46 2.48 6.60 -11.24
N LEU A 47 3.23 6.31 -12.30
CA LEU A 47 2.68 5.94 -13.60
C LEU A 47 1.79 4.68 -13.50
N PHE A 48 2.27 3.61 -12.89
CA PHE A 48 1.53 2.34 -12.81
C PHE A 48 0.32 2.44 -11.89
N THR A 49 0.41 3.16 -10.78
CA THR A 49 -0.76 3.44 -9.93
C THR A 49 -1.79 4.28 -10.69
N SER A 50 -1.38 5.31 -11.44
CA SER A 50 -2.29 6.08 -12.29
C SER A 50 -2.95 5.21 -13.36
N LEU A 51 -2.18 4.40 -14.08
CA LEU A 51 -2.71 3.51 -15.12
C LEU A 51 -3.70 2.50 -14.55
N LEU A 52 -3.39 1.88 -13.40
CA LEU A 52 -4.31 0.96 -12.73
C LEU A 52 -5.65 1.63 -12.44
N LEU A 53 -5.63 2.82 -11.82
CA LEU A 53 -6.85 3.53 -11.43
C LEU A 53 -7.64 4.00 -12.65
N ILE A 54 -6.98 4.61 -13.64
CA ILE A 54 -7.63 5.10 -14.86
C ILE A 54 -8.28 3.93 -15.62
N ILE A 55 -7.54 2.86 -15.88
CA ILE A 55 -8.03 1.76 -16.72
C ILE A 55 -9.15 1.01 -15.99
N SER A 56 -9.00 0.74 -14.69
CA SER A 56 -10.06 0.06 -13.93
C SER A 56 -11.34 0.89 -13.86
N ASP A 57 -11.24 2.21 -13.66
CA ASP A 57 -12.41 3.09 -13.61
C ASP A 57 -13.08 3.28 -14.96
N LEU A 58 -12.33 3.23 -16.06
CA LEU A 58 -12.90 3.20 -17.41
C LEU A 58 -13.72 1.92 -17.67
N LEU A 59 -13.38 0.80 -17.01
CA LEU A 59 -14.08 -0.47 -17.15
C LEU A 59 -15.30 -0.58 -16.24
N ILE A 60 -15.17 -0.17 -14.98
CA ILE A 60 -16.22 -0.33 -13.96
C ILE A 60 -17.17 0.88 -13.92
N GLY A 61 -16.71 2.03 -14.40
CA GLY A 61 -17.37 3.32 -14.23
C GLY A 61 -16.94 4.03 -12.94
N ASN A 62 -16.96 5.36 -12.97
CA ASN A 62 -16.72 6.20 -11.79
C ASN A 62 -17.50 7.52 -11.89
N THR A 63 -17.59 8.24 -10.78
CA THR A 63 -18.18 9.59 -10.68
C THR A 63 -17.09 10.61 -10.39
N ASN A 64 -17.44 11.89 -10.27
CA ASN A 64 -16.51 12.99 -9.92
C ASN A 64 -15.70 12.75 -8.62
N ILE A 65 -16.09 11.78 -7.79
CA ILE A 65 -15.29 11.36 -6.64
C ILE A 65 -13.89 10.84 -7.04
N PHE A 66 -13.68 10.46 -8.31
CA PHE A 66 -12.38 10.06 -8.85
C PHE A 66 -11.27 11.08 -8.55
N ILE A 67 -11.60 12.37 -8.49
CA ILE A 67 -10.64 13.43 -8.15
C ILE A 67 -10.03 13.14 -6.78
N PHE A 68 -10.85 12.73 -5.81
CA PHE A 68 -10.42 12.42 -4.45
C PHE A 68 -9.84 11.01 -4.31
N THR A 69 -10.42 10.00 -4.97
CA THR A 69 -9.86 8.64 -4.87
C THR A 69 -8.52 8.53 -5.58
N TRP A 70 -8.35 9.12 -6.77
CA TRP A 70 -7.09 9.09 -7.49
C TRP A 70 -6.00 9.87 -6.78
N SER A 71 -6.29 11.12 -6.39
CA SER A 71 -5.31 11.90 -5.62
C SER A 71 -5.03 11.29 -4.24
N GLY A 72 -6.03 10.63 -3.64
CA GLY A 72 -5.88 9.87 -2.39
C GLY A 72 -4.80 8.80 -2.46
N PHE A 73 -4.66 8.09 -3.60
CA PHE A 73 -3.58 7.14 -3.84
C PHE A 73 -2.30 7.80 -4.34
N LEU A 74 -2.39 8.76 -5.26
CA LEU A 74 -1.23 9.32 -5.94
C LEU A 74 -0.40 10.27 -5.06
N ILE A 75 -1.04 11.03 -4.15
CA ILE A 75 -0.34 11.95 -3.24
C ILE A 75 0.63 11.17 -2.33
N PRO A 76 0.21 10.10 -1.62
CA PRO A 76 1.13 9.29 -0.81
C PRO A 76 2.39 8.84 -1.53
N VAL A 77 2.29 8.39 -2.79
CA VAL A 77 3.43 7.93 -3.62
C VAL A 77 4.58 8.94 -3.63
N LEU A 78 4.26 10.24 -3.68
CA LEU A 78 5.25 11.32 -3.72
C LEU A 78 6.10 11.39 -2.44
N PHE A 79 5.55 10.95 -1.31
CA PHE A 79 6.21 11.00 0.00
C PHE A 79 6.89 9.70 0.40
N ILE A 80 6.55 8.56 -0.20
CA ILE A 80 7.08 7.23 0.17
C ILE A 80 8.61 7.18 0.14
N LYS A 81 9.23 7.87 -0.83
CA LYS A 81 10.70 7.95 -0.96
C LYS A 81 11.42 8.41 0.31
N ARG A 82 10.78 9.28 1.09
CA ARG A 82 11.37 9.82 2.33
C ARG A 82 11.56 8.74 3.39
N PHE A 83 10.67 7.75 3.42
CA PHE A 83 10.68 6.66 4.40
C PHE A 83 11.71 5.58 4.07
N LYS A 84 12.04 5.39 2.79
CA LYS A 84 13.12 4.47 2.37
C LYS A 84 14.49 4.85 2.96
N ASN A 85 14.71 6.13 3.22
CA ASN A 85 16.01 6.63 3.70
C ASN A 85 16.21 6.48 5.22
N LEU A 86 15.20 6.01 5.97
CA LEU A 86 15.24 5.91 7.43
C LEU A 86 16.09 4.74 7.97
N LYS A 87 16.74 3.94 7.12
CA LYS A 87 17.55 2.75 7.48
C LYS A 87 16.82 1.71 8.35
N ILE A 88 15.49 1.72 8.37
CA ILE A 88 14.66 0.71 9.03
C ILE A 88 14.42 -0.46 8.05
N ASN A 89 14.06 -1.64 8.57
CA ASN A 89 13.66 -2.79 7.73
C ASN A 89 12.51 -2.40 6.77
N ASN A 90 12.66 -2.74 5.48
CA ASN A 90 11.68 -2.38 4.45
C ASN A 90 10.28 -2.94 4.74
N ILE A 91 10.17 -4.13 5.34
CA ILE A 91 8.87 -4.69 5.73
C ILE A 91 8.16 -3.73 6.69
N PHE A 92 8.84 -3.29 7.74
CA PHE A 92 8.26 -2.39 8.73
C PHE A 92 7.97 -1.00 8.14
N SER A 93 8.93 -0.43 7.40
CA SER A 93 8.76 0.87 6.74
C SER A 93 7.63 0.84 5.71
N GLY A 94 7.52 -0.23 4.93
CA GLY A 94 6.46 -0.45 3.95
C GLY A 94 5.09 -0.52 4.62
N THR A 95 4.95 -1.35 5.66
CA THR A 95 3.68 -1.45 6.41
C THR A 95 3.28 -0.12 7.04
N PHE A 96 4.22 0.60 7.66
CA PHE A 96 3.96 1.92 8.24
C PHE A 96 3.48 2.94 7.18
N VAL A 97 4.15 2.96 6.03
CA VAL A 97 3.76 3.81 4.90
C VAL A 97 2.40 3.42 4.35
N GLY A 98 2.10 2.12 4.21
CA GLY A 98 0.79 1.64 3.78
C GLY A 98 -0.33 2.08 4.72
N ILE A 99 -0.15 1.92 6.02
CA ILE A 99 -1.12 2.38 7.04
C ILE A 99 -1.31 3.88 6.95
N SER A 100 -0.22 4.65 6.86
CA SER A 100 -0.26 6.10 6.74
C SER A 100 -0.98 6.55 5.45
N SER A 101 -0.78 5.82 4.35
CA SER A 101 -1.45 6.08 3.07
C SER A 101 -2.95 5.83 3.17
N ASN A 102 -3.39 4.74 3.83
CA ASN A 102 -4.80 4.47 4.05
C ASN A 102 -5.47 5.49 4.97
N LEU A 103 -4.78 5.95 6.01
CA LEU A 103 -5.29 7.01 6.88
C LEU A 103 -5.45 8.33 6.13
N PHE A 104 -4.47 8.69 5.30
CA PHE A 104 -4.57 9.85 4.42
C PHE A 104 -5.74 9.70 3.44
N PHE A 105 -5.84 8.54 2.77
CA PHE A 105 -6.90 8.24 1.82
C PHE A 105 -8.27 8.36 2.49
N PHE A 106 -8.45 7.81 3.68
CA PHE A 106 -9.69 7.90 4.45
C PHE A 106 -10.07 9.35 4.76
N ILE A 107 -9.13 10.15 5.27
CA ILE A 107 -9.39 11.57 5.58
C ILE A 107 -9.76 12.31 4.29
N TRP A 108 -8.96 12.12 3.25
CA TRP A 108 -9.10 12.87 1.99
C TRP A 108 -10.37 12.52 1.22
N THR A 109 -10.71 11.22 1.13
CA THR A 109 -11.87 10.77 0.36
C THR A 109 -13.18 11.03 1.07
N ASN A 110 -13.25 10.93 2.41
CA ASN A 110 -14.47 11.30 3.14
C ASN A 110 -14.71 12.81 3.11
N PHE A 111 -13.66 13.63 3.15
CA PHE A 111 -13.78 15.05 2.83
C PHE A 111 -14.34 15.25 1.40
N GLY A 112 -13.85 14.48 0.43
CA GLY A 112 -14.35 14.50 -0.95
C GLY A 112 -15.82 14.11 -1.07
N VAL A 113 -16.25 13.05 -0.37
CA VAL A 113 -17.65 12.62 -0.31
C VAL A 113 -18.50 13.74 0.25
N TRP A 114 -18.13 14.31 1.40
CA TRP A 114 -18.86 15.44 1.98
C TRP A 114 -18.88 16.67 1.07
N ALA A 115 -17.76 17.00 0.43
CA ALA A 115 -17.63 18.18 -0.43
C ALA A 115 -18.47 18.03 -1.72
N LEU A 116 -18.39 16.87 -2.38
CA LEU A 116 -19.06 16.57 -3.64
C LEU A 116 -20.46 15.98 -3.48
N ASP A 117 -20.91 15.74 -2.24
CA ASP A 117 -22.22 15.15 -1.98
C ASP A 117 -23.32 15.92 -2.71
N SER A 118 -23.82 15.28 -3.77
CA SER A 118 -24.84 15.79 -4.68
C SER A 118 -26.22 15.22 -4.33
N TRP A 119 -26.26 14.22 -3.44
CA TRP A 119 -27.48 13.52 -3.01
C TRP A 119 -28.03 14.07 -1.70
N GLY A 120 -27.32 15.01 -1.07
CA GLY A 120 -27.74 15.62 0.20
C GLY A 120 -27.67 14.67 1.38
N MET A 121 -26.83 13.64 1.29
CA MET A 121 -26.60 12.65 2.35
C MET A 121 -25.97 13.27 3.60
N TYR A 122 -25.12 14.28 3.43
CA TYR A 122 -24.45 14.99 4.51
C TYR A 122 -24.70 16.50 4.43
N PRO A 123 -25.19 17.13 5.52
CA PRO A 123 -25.28 18.59 5.60
C PRO A 123 -23.91 19.24 5.33
N LYS A 124 -23.90 20.39 4.63
CA LYS A 124 -22.69 21.19 4.39
C LYS A 124 -22.27 21.98 5.64
N THR A 125 -22.11 21.27 6.75
CA THR A 125 -21.68 21.75 8.06
C THR A 125 -20.59 20.85 8.62
N LEU A 126 -19.90 21.29 9.68
CA LEU A 126 -18.90 20.46 10.37
C LEU A 126 -19.50 19.14 10.89
N ASN A 127 -20.76 19.15 11.34
CA ASN A 127 -21.44 17.95 11.80
C ASN A 127 -21.65 16.96 10.65
N GLY A 128 -22.04 17.43 9.46
CA GLY A 128 -22.17 16.54 8.30
C GLY A 128 -20.84 15.95 7.84
N LEU A 129 -19.75 16.74 7.91
CA LEU A 129 -18.40 16.23 7.64
C LEU A 129 -18.01 15.14 8.65
N LEU A 130 -18.26 15.36 9.94
CA LEU A 130 -18.02 14.35 10.99
C LEU A 130 -18.86 13.10 10.76
N SER A 131 -20.14 13.23 10.37
CA SER A 131 -20.98 12.11 10.00
C SER A 131 -20.40 11.30 8.83
N SER A 132 -19.84 11.96 7.82
CA SER A 132 -19.14 11.25 6.72
C SER A 132 -17.97 10.44 7.24
N TYR A 133 -17.12 11.00 8.10
CA TYR A 133 -16.01 10.25 8.68
C TYR A 133 -16.47 9.07 9.53
N VAL A 134 -17.46 9.26 10.41
CA VAL A 134 -18.01 8.17 11.25
C VAL A 134 -18.54 7.03 10.39
N ASN A 135 -19.31 7.34 9.35
CA ASN A 135 -19.85 6.36 8.42
C ASN A 135 -18.77 5.69 7.56
N GLY A 136 -17.63 6.35 7.35
CA GLY A 136 -16.49 5.81 6.63
C GLY A 136 -15.65 4.81 7.45
N ILE A 137 -15.77 4.76 8.78
CA ILE A 137 -14.93 3.91 9.64
C ILE A 137 -14.94 2.42 9.24
N PRO A 138 -16.08 1.80 8.87
CA PRO A 138 -16.10 0.41 8.43
C PRO A 138 -15.20 0.17 7.20
N PHE A 139 -15.15 1.12 6.26
CA PHE A 139 -14.30 1.04 5.07
C PHE A 139 -12.82 1.11 5.46
N LEU A 140 -12.45 2.05 6.35
CA LEU A 140 -11.09 2.17 6.87
C LEU A 140 -10.63 0.88 7.57
N LYS A 141 -11.51 0.25 8.35
CA LYS A 141 -11.20 -1.00 9.07
C LYS A 141 -10.73 -2.08 8.10
N TYR A 142 -11.48 -2.34 7.04
CA TYR A 142 -11.13 -3.38 6.07
C TYR A 142 -9.88 -3.02 5.27
N GLN A 143 -9.75 -1.75 4.87
CA GLN A 143 -8.57 -1.26 4.17
C GLN A 143 -7.30 -1.43 5.02
N LEU A 144 -7.36 -1.14 6.33
CA LEU A 144 -6.25 -1.33 7.26
C LEU A 144 -5.92 -2.82 7.47
N VAL A 145 -6.93 -3.68 7.63
CA VAL A 145 -6.71 -5.13 7.76
C VAL A 145 -6.01 -5.68 6.51
N SER A 146 -6.50 -5.31 5.33
CA SER A 146 -5.87 -5.65 4.04
C SER A 146 -4.41 -5.22 4.01
N THR A 147 -4.12 -3.96 4.35
CA THR A 147 -2.75 -3.42 4.37
C THR A 147 -1.84 -4.11 5.38
N ILE A 148 -2.31 -4.32 6.61
CA ILE A 148 -1.53 -4.99 7.67
C ILE A 148 -1.19 -6.43 7.27
N PHE A 149 -2.00 -7.07 6.44
CA PHE A 149 -1.75 -8.42 5.96
C PHE A 149 -0.89 -8.44 4.69
N PHE A 150 -1.35 -7.80 3.61
CA PHE A 150 -0.75 -7.94 2.28
C PHE A 150 0.56 -7.17 2.10
N VAL A 151 0.70 -5.98 2.71
CA VAL A 151 1.94 -5.20 2.59
C VAL A 151 3.15 -5.94 3.15
N PRO A 152 3.19 -6.36 4.44
CA PRO A 152 4.35 -7.07 4.95
C PRO A 152 4.59 -8.40 4.24
N LEU A 153 3.52 -9.11 3.83
CA LEU A 153 3.62 -10.35 3.06
C LEU A 153 4.29 -10.12 1.69
N GLY A 154 3.89 -9.08 0.96
CA GLY A 154 4.47 -8.73 -0.34
C GLY A 154 5.95 -8.36 -0.24
N PHE A 155 6.33 -7.59 0.79
CA PHE A 155 7.74 -7.29 1.06
C PHE A 155 8.52 -8.54 1.44
N LEU A 156 7.98 -9.39 2.33
CA LEU A 156 8.62 -10.64 2.74
C LEU A 156 8.92 -11.55 1.53
N ILE A 157 7.92 -11.77 0.67
CA ILE A 157 8.08 -12.58 -0.55
C ILE A 157 9.15 -11.94 -1.45
N TYR A 158 9.10 -10.64 -1.66
CA TYR A 158 10.07 -9.94 -2.50
C TYR A 158 11.50 -10.11 -1.96
N GLU A 159 11.71 -9.93 -0.65
CA GLU A 159 13.05 -10.00 -0.09
C GLU A 159 13.62 -11.43 -0.04
N ILE A 160 12.77 -12.44 0.18
CA ILE A 160 13.16 -13.85 0.11
C ILE A 160 13.55 -14.24 -1.32
N CYS A 161 12.68 -13.94 -2.30
CA CYS A 161 12.88 -14.37 -3.68
C CYS A 161 13.98 -13.59 -4.42
N PHE A 162 14.22 -12.33 -4.05
CA PHE A 162 15.05 -11.44 -4.87
C PHE A 162 16.22 -10.77 -4.13
N ASN A 163 16.23 -10.72 -2.81
CA ASN A 163 17.31 -10.05 -2.05
C ASN A 163 18.13 -11.00 -1.15
N ASN A 164 17.98 -12.32 -1.29
CA ASN A 164 18.80 -13.33 -0.62
C ASN A 164 18.90 -13.14 0.92
N LEU A 165 17.84 -12.68 1.58
CA LEU A 165 17.85 -12.44 3.03
C LEU A 165 18.19 -13.71 3.84
N LEU A 166 17.76 -14.89 3.38
CA LEU A 166 18.08 -16.17 4.03
C LEU A 166 19.54 -16.57 3.90
N ILE A 167 20.25 -16.07 2.87
CA ILE A 167 21.67 -16.39 2.66
C ILE A 167 22.52 -15.54 3.59
N LYS A 168 22.24 -14.23 3.72
CA LYS A 168 22.95 -13.35 4.65
C LYS A 168 22.75 -13.74 6.12
N SER A 169 21.54 -14.14 6.53
CA SER A 169 21.32 -14.59 7.91
C SER A 169 22.00 -15.94 8.21
N ARG A 170 22.00 -16.89 7.25
CA ARG A 170 22.75 -18.16 7.38
C ARG A 170 24.26 -17.93 7.52
N TYR A 171 24.85 -17.03 6.75
CA TYR A 171 26.28 -16.70 6.89
C TYR A 171 26.58 -16.01 8.23
N PHE A 172 25.70 -15.13 8.71
CA PHE A 172 25.86 -14.48 10.01
C PHE A 172 25.78 -15.48 11.17
N VAL A 173 24.75 -16.34 11.20
CA VAL A 173 24.60 -17.38 12.22
C VAL A 173 25.76 -18.37 12.17
N SER A 174 26.18 -18.80 10.97
CA SER A 174 27.36 -19.66 10.79
C SER A 174 28.65 -19.01 11.30
N ALA A 175 28.86 -17.73 11.02
CA ALA A 175 30.03 -16.99 11.49
C ALA A 175 30.04 -16.83 13.02
N VAL A 176 28.89 -16.56 13.64
CA VAL A 176 28.75 -16.49 15.11
C VAL A 176 29.01 -17.86 15.73
N TYR A 177 28.43 -18.94 15.19
CA TYR A 177 28.66 -20.31 15.67
C TYR A 177 30.14 -20.71 15.60
N LYS A 178 30.80 -20.39 14.47
CA LYS A 178 32.23 -20.68 14.27
C LYS A 178 33.11 -19.92 15.26
N LYS A 179 32.74 -18.68 15.59
CA LYS A 179 33.43 -17.85 16.59
C LYS A 179 33.25 -18.41 18.00
N ILE A 180 32.03 -18.79 18.39
CA ILE A 180 31.75 -19.41 19.69
C ILE A 180 32.49 -20.74 19.85
N TYR A 181 32.48 -21.59 18.82
CA TYR A 181 33.18 -22.89 18.85
C TYR A 181 34.70 -22.76 18.99
N LEU A 182 35.31 -21.72 18.39
CA LEU A 182 36.74 -21.43 18.54
C LEU A 182 37.09 -20.94 19.96
N PHE A 183 36.21 -20.18 20.61
CA PHE A 183 36.41 -19.72 21.99
C PHE A 183 36.27 -20.84 23.02
N ALA A 184 35.44 -21.85 22.76
CA ALA A 184 35.23 -22.98 23.67
C ALA A 184 36.36 -24.04 23.63
N LYS A 185 37.37 -23.86 22.77
CA LYS A 185 38.46 -24.84 22.53
C LYS A 185 39.80 -24.44 23.18
N TYR A 186 39.84 -23.32 23.89
CA TYR A 186 40.95 -22.84 24.72
C TYR A 186 40.48 -22.73 26.17
#